data_AF-A0A933U328-F1
#
_entry.id   AF-A0A933U328-F1
#
_cell.length_a   1.000
_cell.length_b   1.000
_cell.length_c   1.000
_cell.angle_alpha   90.00
_cell.angle_beta   90.00
_cell.angle_gamma   90.00
#
_symmetry.space_group_name_H-M   'P 1'
#
loop_
_entity.id
_entity.type
_entity.pdbx_description
1 polymer ?
#
loop_
_entity_poly.entity_id
_entity_poly.type
_entity_poly.pdbx_seq_one_letter_code
_entity_poly.pdbx_strand_id
1 'polypeptide(L)'
;MQVPSRLARSRAWVPVLLLAGFSSCQVLPPEHAAATGAGSVRASSNERAEDVAALFARLEPEVVRRLPEARARRIDVWVQEHPALYRFAQGAYQDADGFFSEAADRIHLRAGADNLERTLAHELVHAHLRGAWKALPGTLEEGLCDHVSGELCAEGRAALRAGRLSCAAFALGGLALELDVRAPSDEAPGAPRRGLEARLRLEGEPPMEVDPLGVFERQAGLSSSRLTTAHKKAYYGLAYLVAERIVERIGIDGLHALCVAALRAEETKIATDDLLAAAELDHDPAAWKQALLGEFEPADLRELVRAHPEFLVRTLDEFLASPASEEELDHALAGVRAEITLAGTDVRVDLLLVPEVRASLAAVARGRRPENLARR
;
A
#
# COMPACT_ATOMS: atom_id res chain seq x y z
N MET A 1 76.52 -11.45 26.30
CA MET A 1 75.12 -11.85 26.52
C MET A 1 74.25 -11.09 25.53
N GLN A 2 73.80 -11.77 24.47
CA GLN A 2 72.89 -11.22 23.46
C GLN A 2 71.53 -11.92 23.64
N VAL A 3 70.47 -11.14 23.82
CA VAL A 3 69.08 -11.62 23.88
C VAL A 3 68.52 -11.63 22.45
N PRO A 4 67.94 -12.73 21.95
CA PRO A 4 67.44 -12.80 20.58
C PRO A 4 66.06 -12.14 20.44
N SER A 5 65.96 -11.17 19.52
CA SER A 5 64.72 -10.54 19.08
C SER A 5 63.97 -11.45 18.09
N ARG A 6 62.98 -12.20 18.56
CA ARG A 6 62.06 -12.97 17.69
C ARG A 6 60.59 -12.87 18.14
N LEU A 7 60.05 -11.67 18.27
CA LEU A 7 58.59 -11.48 18.46
C LEU A 7 58.12 -10.17 17.80
N ALA A 8 58.14 -10.12 16.46
CA ALA A 8 57.64 -8.94 15.72
C ALA A 8 57.00 -9.25 14.36
N ARG A 9 56.44 -10.45 14.16
CA ARG A 9 55.81 -10.81 12.86
C ARG A 9 54.37 -11.36 12.93
N SER A 10 53.74 -11.45 14.10
CA SER A 10 52.40 -12.04 14.24
C SER A 10 51.23 -11.04 14.36
N ARG A 11 51.46 -9.73 14.36
CA ARG A 11 50.38 -8.74 14.59
C ARG A 11 49.70 -8.19 13.32
N ALA A 12 50.19 -8.54 12.13
CA ALA A 12 49.64 -8.01 10.87
C ALA A 12 48.44 -8.82 10.31
N TRP A 13 48.13 -10.00 10.86
CA TRP A 13 47.08 -10.89 10.31
C TRP A 13 45.70 -10.71 10.98
N VAL A 14 45.66 -10.14 12.19
CA VAL A 14 44.41 -9.88 12.93
C VAL A 14 43.48 -8.87 12.22
N PRO A 15 43.95 -7.74 11.66
CA PRO A 15 43.05 -6.80 10.99
C PRO A 15 42.46 -7.33 9.67
N VAL A 16 43.16 -8.22 8.96
CA VAL A 16 42.67 -8.81 7.70
C VAL A 16 41.54 -9.82 7.95
N LEU A 17 41.62 -10.62 9.00
CA LEU A 17 40.55 -11.55 9.40
C LEU A 17 39.30 -10.81 9.93
N LEU A 18 39.47 -9.68 10.61
CA LEU A 18 38.34 -8.84 11.04
C LEU A 18 37.64 -8.15 9.87
N LEU A 19 38.37 -7.63 8.87
CA LEU A 19 37.80 -7.01 7.68
C LEU A 19 37.05 -8.00 6.77
N ALA A 20 37.52 -9.25 6.66
CA ALA A 20 36.81 -10.31 5.94
C ALA A 20 35.49 -10.73 6.63
N GLY A 21 35.42 -10.63 7.97
CA GLY A 21 34.24 -10.96 8.76
C GLY A 21 33.05 -10.03 8.52
N PHE A 22 33.27 -8.72 8.40
CA PHE A 22 32.16 -7.76 8.24
C PHE A 22 31.45 -7.83 6.88
N SER A 23 32.14 -8.26 5.82
CA SER A 23 31.51 -8.45 4.49
C SER A 23 30.62 -9.70 4.43
N SER A 24 30.75 -10.62 5.38
CA SER A 24 29.96 -11.88 5.44
C SER A 24 28.53 -11.71 5.96
N CYS A 25 28.13 -10.49 6.33
CA CYS A 25 26.82 -10.23 6.92
C CYS A 25 25.73 -9.88 5.89
N GLN A 26 26.08 -9.50 4.65
CA GLN A 26 25.10 -9.20 3.60
C GLN A 26 24.52 -10.49 3.00
N VAL A 27 23.28 -10.42 2.50
CA VAL A 27 22.71 -11.53 1.73
C VAL A 27 23.48 -11.68 0.41
N LEU A 28 23.72 -12.92 -0.02
CA LEU A 28 24.36 -13.20 -1.29
C LEU A 28 23.46 -12.75 -2.46
N PRO A 29 24.04 -12.24 -3.55
CA PRO A 29 23.26 -11.92 -4.75
C PRO A 29 22.55 -13.19 -5.26
N PRO A 30 21.32 -13.07 -5.76
CA PRO A 30 20.71 -14.14 -6.53
C PRO A 30 21.59 -14.53 -7.73
N GLU A 31 21.55 -15.82 -8.11
CA GLU A 31 22.50 -16.43 -9.05
C GLU A 31 22.33 -15.92 -10.48
N HIS A 32 21.09 -15.70 -10.90
CA HIS A 32 20.75 -15.31 -12.26
C HIS A 32 20.68 -13.80 -12.38
N ALA A 33 21.18 -13.26 -13.49
CA ALA A 33 21.22 -11.82 -13.72
C ALA A 33 20.81 -11.47 -15.15
N ALA A 34 20.06 -10.38 -15.29
CA ALA A 34 19.72 -9.74 -16.56
C ALA A 34 20.15 -8.27 -16.52
N ALA A 35 20.68 -7.75 -17.61
CA ALA A 35 21.12 -6.35 -17.71
C ALA A 35 20.05 -5.47 -18.35
N THR A 36 19.95 -4.22 -17.91
CA THR A 36 19.10 -3.18 -18.52
C THR A 36 19.94 -1.93 -18.79
N GLY A 37 19.39 -0.96 -19.54
CA GLY A 37 20.01 0.35 -19.68
C GLY A 37 20.15 1.10 -18.35
N ALA A 38 19.23 0.85 -17.41
CA ALA A 38 19.16 1.48 -16.11
C ALA A 38 19.90 0.69 -15.00
N GLY A 39 20.50 -0.47 -15.28
CA GLY A 39 21.21 -1.24 -14.26
C GLY A 39 21.20 -2.75 -14.47
N SER A 40 20.99 -3.50 -13.39
CA SER A 40 20.92 -4.96 -13.44
C SER A 40 19.83 -5.52 -12.54
N VAL A 41 19.23 -6.63 -12.95
CA VAL A 41 18.24 -7.37 -12.18
C VAL A 41 18.79 -8.74 -11.85
N ARG A 42 18.61 -9.19 -10.60
CA ARG A 42 19.03 -10.51 -10.13
C ARG A 42 17.85 -11.27 -9.54
N ALA A 43 17.71 -12.56 -9.87
CA ALA A 43 16.63 -13.41 -9.38
C ALA A 43 17.05 -14.88 -9.20
N SER A 44 16.13 -15.72 -8.72
CA SER A 44 16.32 -17.17 -8.53
C SER A 44 16.26 -17.99 -9.83
N SER A 45 15.86 -17.39 -10.95
CA SER A 45 15.87 -18.03 -12.27
C SER A 45 16.16 -16.99 -13.37
N ASN A 46 16.61 -17.46 -14.55
CA ASN A 46 16.82 -16.58 -15.71
C ASN A 46 15.52 -15.91 -16.16
N GLU A 47 14.44 -16.68 -16.30
CA GLU A 47 13.11 -16.18 -16.69
C GLU A 47 12.66 -15.04 -15.77
N ARG A 48 12.75 -15.23 -14.45
CA ARG A 48 12.35 -14.19 -13.50
C ARG A 48 13.23 -12.94 -13.57
N ALA A 49 14.54 -13.11 -13.81
CA ALA A 49 15.44 -11.97 -13.98
C ALA A 49 15.10 -11.18 -15.26
N GLU A 50 14.78 -11.86 -16.35
CA GLU A 50 14.39 -11.25 -17.63
C GLU A 50 13.03 -10.53 -17.54
N ASP A 51 12.03 -11.16 -16.92
CA ASP A 51 10.70 -10.54 -16.71
C ASP A 51 10.82 -9.23 -15.94
N VAL A 52 11.53 -9.24 -14.82
CA VAL A 52 11.70 -8.06 -13.97
C VAL A 52 12.63 -7.03 -14.63
N ALA A 53 13.60 -7.45 -15.44
CA ALA A 53 14.39 -6.55 -16.26
C ALA A 53 13.56 -5.81 -17.31
N ALA A 54 12.57 -6.46 -17.92
CA ALA A 54 11.64 -5.82 -18.83
C ALA A 54 10.75 -4.78 -18.11
N LEU A 55 10.23 -5.09 -16.92
CA LEU A 55 9.51 -4.13 -16.07
C LEU A 55 10.41 -2.94 -15.71
N PHE A 56 11.63 -3.20 -15.25
CA PHE A 56 12.58 -2.15 -14.85
C PHE A 56 12.93 -1.22 -16.02
N ALA A 57 13.21 -1.78 -17.21
CA ALA A 57 13.51 -1.00 -18.40
C ALA A 57 12.34 -0.10 -18.86
N ARG A 58 11.09 -0.50 -18.58
CA ARG A 58 9.90 0.30 -18.87
C ARG A 58 9.62 1.36 -17.81
N LEU A 59 9.73 1.01 -16.53
CA LEU A 59 9.31 1.86 -15.41
C LEU A 59 10.32 2.95 -15.06
N GLU A 60 11.63 2.68 -15.12
CA GLU A 60 12.62 3.67 -14.68
C GLU A 60 12.57 4.99 -15.48
N PRO A 61 12.51 4.98 -16.82
CA PRO A 61 12.42 6.23 -17.58
C PRO A 61 11.15 7.02 -17.26
N GLU A 62 10.07 6.30 -16.95
CA GLU A 62 8.77 6.87 -16.59
C GLU A 62 8.81 7.55 -15.21
N VAL A 63 9.44 6.92 -14.22
CA VAL A 63 9.68 7.53 -12.90
C VAL A 63 10.58 8.75 -13.03
N VAL A 64 11.70 8.64 -13.75
CA VAL A 64 12.63 9.76 -13.96
C VAL A 64 11.96 10.94 -14.65
N ARG A 65 11.04 10.68 -15.59
CA ARG A 65 10.29 11.72 -16.29
C ARG A 65 9.30 12.45 -15.39
N ARG A 66 8.67 11.75 -14.44
CA ARG A 66 7.66 12.33 -13.53
C ARG A 66 8.25 13.10 -12.37
N LEU A 67 9.50 12.82 -11.97
CA LEU A 67 10.13 13.42 -10.79
C LEU A 67 11.11 14.54 -11.19
N PRO A 68 10.84 15.79 -10.77
CA PRO A 68 11.82 16.88 -10.79
C PRO A 68 13.18 16.48 -10.22
N GLU A 69 14.26 16.97 -10.85
CA GLU A 69 15.65 16.68 -10.51
C GLU A 69 16.09 15.20 -10.62
N ALA A 70 15.18 14.26 -10.85
CA ALA A 70 15.54 12.87 -11.08
C ALA A 70 16.40 12.74 -12.34
N ARG A 71 17.40 11.86 -12.25
CA ARG A 71 18.31 11.54 -13.35
C ARG A 71 18.46 10.03 -13.43
N ALA A 72 18.57 9.54 -14.66
CA ALA A 72 18.86 8.15 -14.92
C ALA A 72 20.17 7.76 -14.24
N ARG A 73 20.17 6.62 -13.55
CA ARG A 73 21.37 6.07 -12.93
C ARG A 73 21.32 4.55 -12.89
N ARG A 74 22.47 3.93 -12.65
CA ARG A 74 22.57 2.48 -12.54
C ARG A 74 22.11 2.01 -11.16
N ILE A 75 21.03 1.22 -11.11
CA ILE A 75 20.48 0.63 -9.89
C ILE A 75 20.47 -0.89 -10.03
N ASP A 76 20.82 -1.60 -8.95
CA ASP A 76 20.65 -3.05 -8.89
C ASP A 76 19.28 -3.40 -8.29
N VAL A 77 18.55 -4.33 -8.91
CA VAL A 77 17.27 -4.85 -8.43
C VAL A 77 17.43 -6.32 -8.08
N TRP A 78 17.12 -6.71 -6.85
CA TRP A 78 17.25 -8.08 -6.36
C TRP A 78 15.87 -8.64 -6.03
N VAL A 79 15.47 -9.70 -6.72
CA VAL A 79 14.22 -10.43 -6.49
C VAL A 79 14.52 -11.62 -5.60
N GLN A 80 13.90 -11.66 -4.42
CA GLN A 80 14.16 -12.63 -3.36
C GLN A 80 12.84 -13.25 -2.87
N GLU A 81 12.86 -14.48 -2.37
CA GLU A 81 11.68 -15.05 -1.69
C GLU A 81 11.30 -14.22 -0.45
N HIS A 82 12.31 -13.80 0.32
CA HIS A 82 12.19 -12.91 1.46
C HIS A 82 13.19 -11.76 1.31
N PRO A 83 12.73 -10.51 1.07
CA PRO A 83 13.61 -9.36 0.97
C PRO A 83 14.49 -9.20 2.21
N ALA A 84 15.80 -9.14 2.03
CA ALA A 84 16.74 -8.97 3.13
C ALA A 84 18.05 -8.35 2.66
N LEU A 85 18.52 -7.36 3.41
CA LEU A 85 19.83 -6.73 3.21
C LEU A 85 20.95 -7.52 3.92
N TYR A 86 20.66 -8.02 5.12
CA TYR A 86 21.62 -8.75 5.96
C TYR A 86 21.13 -10.17 6.27
N ARG A 87 22.04 -11.13 6.19
CA ARG A 87 21.78 -12.56 6.41
C ARG A 87 21.23 -12.86 7.81
N PHE A 88 21.67 -12.13 8.81
CA PHE A 88 21.39 -12.39 10.23
C PHE A 88 20.42 -11.39 10.88
N ALA A 89 19.96 -10.37 10.16
CA ALA A 89 19.06 -9.32 10.66
C ALA A 89 17.81 -9.22 9.77
N GLN A 90 16.99 -10.28 9.80
CA GLN A 90 15.86 -10.43 8.89
C GLN A 90 14.62 -9.62 9.31
N GLY A 91 14.45 -9.31 10.60
CA GLY A 91 13.18 -8.79 11.14
C GLY A 91 12.74 -7.40 10.65
N ALA A 92 13.66 -6.58 10.11
CA ALA A 92 13.33 -5.21 9.70
C ALA A 92 12.47 -5.12 8.42
N TYR A 93 12.52 -6.16 7.56
CA TYR A 93 11.95 -6.12 6.20
C TYR A 93 11.05 -7.33 5.88
N GLN A 94 10.78 -8.19 6.86
CA GLN A 94 10.04 -9.44 6.67
C GLN A 94 8.61 -9.25 6.18
N ASP A 95 8.00 -8.10 6.48
CA ASP A 95 6.61 -7.79 6.10
C ASP A 95 6.51 -6.90 4.86
N ALA A 96 7.65 -6.45 4.29
CA ALA A 96 7.67 -5.57 3.13
C ALA A 96 7.69 -6.38 1.83
N ASP A 97 6.95 -5.92 0.83
CA ASP A 97 7.01 -6.47 -0.54
C ASP A 97 8.23 -5.97 -1.30
N GLY A 98 8.76 -4.81 -0.93
CA GLY A 98 10.00 -4.27 -1.45
C GLY A 98 10.62 -3.26 -0.48
N PHE A 99 11.89 -2.91 -0.73
CA PHE A 99 12.53 -1.75 -0.13
C PHE A 99 13.73 -1.31 -0.97
N PHE A 100 13.99 -0.01 -1.01
CA PHE A 100 15.23 0.58 -1.52
C PHE A 100 16.26 0.77 -0.39
N SER A 101 17.50 0.39 -0.66
CA SER A 101 18.65 0.60 0.22
C SER A 101 19.58 1.66 -0.37
N GLU A 102 19.56 2.87 0.19
CA GLU A 102 20.45 3.97 -0.25
C GLU A 102 21.92 3.59 -0.12
N ALA A 103 22.30 2.90 0.96
CA ALA A 103 23.69 2.50 1.23
C ALA A 103 24.23 1.47 0.23
N ALA A 104 23.37 0.60 -0.31
CA ALA A 104 23.74 -0.41 -1.29
C ALA A 104 23.43 -0.01 -2.75
N ASP A 105 22.77 1.14 -2.92
CA ASP A 105 22.18 1.61 -4.18
C ASP A 105 21.35 0.53 -4.89
N ARG A 106 20.44 -0.09 -4.12
CA ARG A 106 19.79 -1.35 -4.51
C ARG A 106 18.34 -1.43 -4.07
N ILE A 107 17.50 -1.92 -4.98
CA ILE A 107 16.11 -2.29 -4.70
C ILE A 107 16.04 -3.77 -4.39
N HIS A 108 15.32 -4.14 -3.34
CA HIS A 108 14.99 -5.51 -3.00
C HIS A 108 13.48 -5.73 -3.19
N LEU A 109 13.08 -6.78 -3.88
CA LEU A 109 11.69 -7.13 -4.16
C LEU A 109 11.39 -8.56 -3.70
N ARG A 110 10.17 -8.77 -3.21
CA ARG A 110 9.62 -10.08 -2.90
C ARG A 110 9.14 -10.74 -4.17
N ALA A 111 9.60 -11.97 -4.43
CA ALA A 111 9.23 -12.73 -5.62
C ALA A 111 7.72 -12.95 -5.72
N GLY A 112 7.05 -13.19 -4.59
CA GLY A 112 5.60 -13.40 -4.49
C GLY A 112 4.79 -12.15 -4.12
N ALA A 113 5.29 -10.93 -4.37
CA ALA A 113 4.50 -9.72 -4.16
C ALA A 113 3.23 -9.73 -5.03
N ASP A 114 2.09 -9.31 -4.46
CA ASP A 114 0.78 -9.31 -5.15
C ASP A 114 0.80 -8.48 -6.43
N ASN A 115 1.54 -7.37 -6.43
CA ASN A 115 1.77 -6.53 -7.61
C ASN A 115 3.24 -6.09 -7.66
N LEU A 116 4.07 -6.94 -8.27
CA LEU A 116 5.50 -6.71 -8.41
C LEU A 116 5.81 -5.44 -9.22
N GLU A 117 5.03 -5.16 -10.26
CA GLU A 117 5.22 -3.97 -11.10
C GLU A 117 5.08 -2.69 -10.29
N ARG A 118 3.97 -2.57 -9.53
CA ARG A 118 3.72 -1.43 -8.63
C ARG A 118 4.79 -1.33 -7.56
N THR A 119 5.18 -2.45 -6.96
CA THR A 119 6.22 -2.48 -5.92
C THR A 119 7.55 -1.97 -6.47
N LEU A 120 7.96 -2.40 -7.68
CA LEU A 120 9.15 -1.88 -8.34
C LEU A 120 9.03 -0.39 -8.64
N ALA A 121 7.87 0.07 -9.14
CA ALA A 121 7.64 1.50 -9.39
C ALA A 121 7.77 2.34 -8.10
N HIS A 122 7.21 1.86 -6.99
CA HIS A 122 7.32 2.49 -5.66
C HIS A 122 8.79 2.64 -5.23
N GLU A 123 9.56 1.55 -5.27
CA GLU A 123 10.96 1.59 -4.86
C GLU A 123 11.86 2.40 -5.80
N LEU A 124 11.50 2.49 -7.09
CA LEU A 124 12.20 3.38 -8.02
C LEU A 124 11.99 4.86 -7.64
N VAL A 125 10.81 5.24 -7.15
CA VAL A 125 10.58 6.61 -6.67
C VAL A 125 11.54 6.90 -5.52
N HIS A 126 11.59 6.07 -4.48
CA HIS A 126 12.57 6.20 -3.39
C HIS A 126 14.01 6.33 -3.91
N ALA A 127 14.39 5.48 -4.87
CA ALA A 127 15.73 5.52 -5.43
C ALA A 127 16.07 6.86 -6.10
N HIS A 128 15.08 7.56 -6.67
CA HIS A 128 15.28 8.82 -7.39
C HIS A 128 14.97 10.09 -6.57
N LEU A 129 14.37 10.00 -5.38
CA LEU A 129 14.16 11.13 -4.48
C LEU A 129 15.49 11.59 -3.83
N ARG A 130 16.19 12.51 -4.50
CA ARG A 130 17.47 13.09 -4.09
C ARG A 130 17.43 14.61 -4.12
N GLY A 131 18.51 15.26 -3.67
CA GLY A 131 18.62 16.72 -3.74
C GLY A 131 17.59 17.39 -2.83
N ALA A 132 16.78 18.29 -3.40
CA ALA A 132 15.76 19.02 -2.66
C ALA A 132 14.72 18.09 -2.01
N TRP A 133 14.42 16.94 -2.64
CA TRP A 133 13.46 15.97 -2.11
C TRP A 133 13.76 15.48 -0.68
N LYS A 134 15.01 15.62 -0.20
CA LYS A 134 15.37 15.29 1.19
C LYS A 134 14.66 16.15 2.24
N ALA A 135 14.07 17.29 1.84
CA ALA A 135 13.23 18.12 2.69
C ALA A 135 11.79 17.57 2.84
N LEU A 136 11.39 16.58 2.04
CA LEU A 136 10.09 15.94 2.18
C LEU A 136 10.08 15.08 3.46
N PRO A 137 9.09 15.21 4.36
CA PRO A 137 8.95 14.29 5.49
C PRO A 137 8.91 12.83 5.03
N GLY A 138 9.70 11.96 5.66
CA GLY A 138 9.86 10.57 5.22
C GLY A 138 8.58 9.73 5.22
N THR A 139 7.52 10.12 5.95
CA THR A 139 6.21 9.48 5.81
C THR A 139 5.45 10.00 4.58
N LEU A 140 5.56 11.28 4.23
CA LEU A 140 5.02 11.83 2.97
C LEU A 140 5.76 11.33 1.74
N GLU A 141 7.05 10.99 1.89
CA GLU A 141 7.82 10.28 0.86
C GLU A 141 7.09 9.00 0.43
N GLU A 142 6.65 8.17 1.38
CA GLU A 142 5.87 6.95 1.09
C GLU A 142 4.56 7.27 0.35
N GLY A 143 3.87 8.33 0.76
CA GLY A 143 2.65 8.79 0.08
C GLY A 143 2.88 9.19 -1.37
N LEU A 144 4.00 9.88 -1.66
CA LEU A 144 4.41 10.23 -3.02
C LEU A 144 4.80 8.98 -3.83
N CYS A 145 5.51 8.03 -3.22
CA CYS A 145 5.86 6.75 -3.85
C CYS A 145 4.60 5.94 -4.23
N ASP A 146 3.61 5.86 -3.34
CA ASP A 146 2.32 5.22 -3.60
C ASP A 146 1.54 5.96 -4.71
N HIS A 147 1.50 7.30 -4.68
CA HIS A 147 0.83 8.08 -5.72
C HIS A 147 1.43 7.83 -7.11
N VAL A 148 2.76 7.96 -7.25
CA VAL A 148 3.45 7.77 -8.54
C VAL A 148 3.37 6.32 -9.01
N SER A 149 3.49 5.34 -8.11
CA SER A 149 3.35 3.93 -8.50
C SER A 149 1.93 3.58 -8.94
N GLY A 150 0.90 4.12 -8.28
CA GLY A 150 -0.50 3.96 -8.69
C GLY A 150 -0.81 4.61 -10.04
N GLU A 151 -0.16 5.74 -10.35
CA GLU A 151 -0.25 6.40 -11.66
C GLU A 151 0.40 5.60 -12.80
N LEU A 152 1.51 4.91 -12.52
CA LEU A 152 2.22 4.10 -13.51
C LEU A 152 1.60 2.72 -13.71
N CYS A 153 0.95 2.18 -12.69
CA CYS A 153 0.37 0.84 -12.68
C CYS A 153 -1.16 0.91 -12.59
N ALA A 154 -1.80 1.20 -13.73
CA ALA A 154 -3.26 1.33 -13.81
C ALA A 154 -4.01 0.09 -13.30
N GLU A 155 -3.48 -1.11 -13.63
CA GLU A 155 -3.96 -2.38 -13.09
C GLU A 155 -3.51 -2.51 -11.62
N GLY A 156 -4.38 -2.10 -10.71
CA GLY A 156 -4.14 -2.10 -9.27
C GLY A 156 -4.16 -0.73 -8.61
N ARG A 157 -4.31 0.36 -9.38
CA ARG A 157 -4.47 1.72 -8.82
C ARG A 157 -5.64 1.79 -7.84
N ALA A 158 -6.83 1.37 -8.27
CA ALA A 158 -8.03 1.42 -7.41
C ALA A 158 -7.86 0.59 -6.13
N ALA A 159 -7.21 -0.58 -6.23
CA ALA A 159 -6.93 -1.41 -5.06
C ALA A 159 -5.94 -0.74 -4.08
N LEU A 160 -4.89 -0.09 -4.61
CA LEU A 160 -3.95 0.69 -3.80
C LEU A 160 -4.67 1.85 -3.10
N ARG A 161 -5.42 2.65 -3.86
CA ARG A 161 -6.23 3.77 -3.36
C ARG A 161 -7.16 3.33 -2.26
N ALA A 162 -8.01 2.33 -2.53
CA ALA A 162 -8.94 1.79 -1.56
C ALA A 162 -8.22 1.34 -0.28
N GLY A 163 -7.08 0.65 -0.40
CA GLY A 163 -6.26 0.26 0.74
C GLY A 163 -5.72 1.45 1.55
N ARG A 164 -5.17 2.48 0.88
CA ARG A 164 -4.59 3.66 1.54
C ARG A 164 -5.65 4.56 2.15
N LEU A 165 -6.72 4.89 1.42
CA LEU A 165 -7.82 5.69 1.91
C LEU A 165 -8.55 4.99 3.06
N SER A 166 -8.69 3.66 3.03
CA SER A 166 -9.23 2.90 4.17
C SER A 166 -8.32 2.96 5.39
N CYS A 167 -6.99 2.85 5.22
CA CYS A 167 -6.04 3.03 6.33
C CYS A 167 -6.13 4.45 6.92
N ALA A 168 -6.24 5.48 6.09
CA ALA A 168 -6.47 6.86 6.53
C ALA A 168 -7.82 6.99 7.26
N ALA A 169 -8.87 6.32 6.80
CA ALA A 169 -10.17 6.38 7.43
C ALA A 169 -10.15 5.73 8.81
N PHE A 170 -9.52 4.56 8.94
CA PHE A 170 -9.39 3.88 10.23
C PHE A 170 -8.60 4.73 11.23
N ALA A 171 -7.54 5.42 10.76
CA ALA A 171 -6.79 6.39 11.54
C ALA A 171 -7.66 7.56 12.06
N LEU A 172 -8.70 7.94 11.32
CA LEU A 172 -9.65 9.04 11.60
C LEU A 172 -10.99 8.54 12.15
N GLY A 173 -10.99 7.39 12.83
CA GLY A 173 -12.16 6.85 13.52
C GLY A 173 -13.14 6.06 12.63
N GLY A 174 -12.68 5.54 11.50
CA GLY A 174 -13.41 4.62 10.65
C GLY A 174 -14.29 5.24 9.57
N LEU A 175 -14.85 4.37 8.72
CA LEU A 175 -15.78 4.70 7.63
C LEU A 175 -17.22 4.42 8.06
N ALA A 176 -18.12 5.34 7.79
CA ALA A 176 -19.56 5.10 7.90
C ALA A 176 -20.12 4.76 6.52
N LEU A 177 -20.87 3.67 6.42
CA LEU A 177 -21.48 3.19 5.19
C LEU A 177 -22.98 3.02 5.36
N GLU A 178 -23.74 3.22 4.29
CA GLU A 178 -25.19 3.01 4.24
C GLU A 178 -25.49 1.91 3.23
N LEU A 179 -26.21 0.88 3.67
CA LEU A 179 -26.65 -0.25 2.86
C LEU A 179 -28.15 -0.14 2.61
N ASP A 180 -28.56 -0.14 1.34
CA ASP A 180 -29.95 -0.20 0.90
C ASP A 180 -30.17 -1.46 0.04
N VAL A 181 -31.06 -2.33 0.48
CA VAL A 181 -31.41 -3.56 -0.24
C VAL A 181 -32.90 -3.58 -0.50
N ARG A 182 -33.29 -3.79 -1.75
CA ARG A 182 -34.69 -3.82 -2.19
C ARG A 182 -34.93 -5.06 -3.04
N ALA A 183 -35.96 -5.82 -2.70
CA ALA A 183 -36.42 -6.97 -3.47
C ALA A 183 -37.84 -6.72 -4.04
N PRO A 184 -38.17 -7.26 -5.22
CA PRO A 184 -39.55 -7.38 -5.64
C PRO A 184 -40.32 -8.19 -4.59
N SER A 185 -41.61 -7.87 -4.40
CA SER A 185 -42.47 -8.71 -3.57
C SER A 185 -42.97 -9.89 -4.41
N ASP A 186 -42.82 -11.10 -3.90
CA ASP A 186 -43.38 -12.32 -4.51
C ASP A 186 -44.91 -12.37 -4.40
N GLU A 187 -45.50 -11.52 -3.54
CA GLU A 187 -46.93 -11.43 -3.35
C GLU A 187 -47.55 -10.40 -4.31
N ALA A 188 -48.79 -10.67 -4.73
CA ALA A 188 -49.60 -10.02 -5.77
C ALA A 188 -49.30 -8.53 -6.11
N PRO A 189 -49.65 -8.06 -7.34
CA PRO A 189 -49.50 -6.66 -7.73
C PRO A 189 -50.06 -5.69 -6.66
N GLY A 190 -49.16 -4.99 -5.95
CA GLY A 190 -49.50 -4.09 -4.84
C GLY A 190 -48.98 -4.50 -3.46
N ALA A 191 -48.36 -5.67 -3.30
CA ALA A 191 -47.71 -6.05 -2.06
C ALA A 191 -46.52 -5.11 -1.72
N PRO A 192 -46.28 -4.82 -0.43
CA PRO A 192 -45.18 -3.96 -0.03
C PRO A 192 -43.84 -4.57 -0.45
N ARG A 193 -42.96 -3.76 -1.04
CA ARG A 193 -41.59 -4.17 -1.36
C ARG A 193 -40.87 -4.51 -0.05
N ARG A 194 -40.12 -5.61 -0.04
CA ARG A 194 -39.19 -5.89 1.06
C ARG A 194 -37.98 -4.99 0.89
N GLY A 195 -37.67 -4.23 1.93
CA GLY A 195 -36.55 -3.29 1.97
C GLY A 195 -35.75 -3.48 3.26
N LEU A 196 -34.43 -3.33 3.16
CA LEU A 196 -33.52 -3.25 4.29
C LEU A 196 -32.68 -2.00 4.12
N GLU A 197 -32.68 -1.15 5.14
CA GLU A 197 -31.74 -0.04 5.28
C GLU A 197 -30.90 -0.28 6.52
N ALA A 198 -29.57 -0.24 6.38
CA ALA A 198 -28.65 -0.41 7.48
C ALA A 198 -27.53 0.62 7.43
N ARG A 199 -27.10 1.07 8.62
CA ARG A 199 -25.90 1.90 8.79
C ARG A 199 -24.79 1.04 9.35
N LEU A 200 -23.67 0.99 8.66
CA LEU A 200 -22.51 0.20 9.00
C LEU A 200 -21.35 1.14 9.38
N ARG A 201 -20.48 0.68 10.27
CA ARG A 201 -19.21 1.34 10.55
C ARG A 201 -18.08 0.34 10.37
N LEU A 202 -17.13 0.67 9.51
CA LEU A 202 -15.90 -0.08 9.35
C LEU A 202 -14.79 0.59 10.15
N GLU A 203 -14.15 -0.20 11.00
CA GLU A 203 -13.06 0.23 11.88
C GLU A 203 -11.90 -0.75 11.78
N GLY A 204 -10.68 -0.28 12.06
CA GLY A 204 -9.53 -1.18 12.20
C GLY A 204 -9.64 -2.01 13.48
N GLU A 205 -9.06 -3.21 13.47
CA GLU A 205 -8.94 -4.05 14.66
C GLU A 205 -7.45 -4.19 15.05
N PRO A 206 -7.04 -3.71 16.25
CA PRO A 206 -7.82 -2.95 17.22
C PRO A 206 -8.15 -1.53 16.73
N PRO A 207 -9.17 -0.86 17.30
CA PRO A 207 -9.43 0.54 17.03
C PRO A 207 -8.18 1.38 17.30
N MET A 208 -7.85 2.25 16.35
CA MET A 208 -6.61 3.02 16.37
C MET A 208 -6.95 4.46 16.05
N GLU A 209 -6.72 5.34 17.02
CA GLU A 209 -6.74 6.78 16.82
C GLU A 209 -5.30 7.27 16.79
N VAL A 210 -4.94 7.96 15.71
CA VAL A 210 -3.63 8.61 15.57
C VAL A 210 -3.84 10.10 15.37
N ASP A 211 -2.89 10.88 15.87
CA ASP A 211 -2.79 12.29 15.50
C ASP A 211 -2.39 12.38 14.02
N PRO A 212 -3.24 12.96 13.14
CA PRO A 212 -2.94 13.06 11.71
C PRO A 212 -1.70 13.91 11.43
N LEU A 213 -1.41 14.91 12.26
CA LEU A 213 -0.22 15.75 12.12
C LEU A 213 1.09 14.96 12.33
N GLY A 214 1.01 13.81 12.99
CA GLY A 214 2.13 12.89 13.13
C GLY A 214 2.73 12.42 11.79
N VAL A 215 2.02 12.55 10.66
CA VAL A 215 2.53 12.26 9.32
C VAL A 215 3.71 13.15 8.93
N PHE A 216 3.81 14.38 9.46
CA PHE A 216 4.87 15.33 9.13
C PHE A 216 6.13 15.14 9.99
N GLU A 217 5.95 14.59 11.20
CA GLU A 217 7.02 14.44 12.18
C GLU A 217 7.70 13.08 12.10
N ARG A 218 6.88 12.02 11.99
CA ARG A 218 7.33 10.64 12.12
C ARG A 218 7.98 10.14 10.84
N GLN A 219 8.88 9.17 11.00
CA GLN A 219 9.51 8.45 9.90
C GLN A 219 8.95 7.03 9.85
N ALA A 220 7.68 6.89 9.45
CA ALA A 220 7.00 5.58 9.40
C ALA A 220 7.68 4.61 8.41
N GLY A 221 8.30 5.16 7.34
CA GLY A 221 9.11 4.44 6.34
C GLY A 221 10.35 3.74 6.90
N LEU A 222 10.87 4.19 8.05
CA LEU A 222 12.09 3.60 8.60
C LEU A 222 11.78 2.33 9.39
N SER A 223 12.58 1.30 9.12
CA SER A 223 12.60 0.05 9.88
C SER A 223 12.97 0.25 11.36
N SER A 224 13.62 1.38 11.71
CA SER A 224 13.96 1.75 13.08
C SER A 224 12.82 2.41 13.87
N SER A 225 11.68 2.72 13.24
CA SER A 225 10.56 3.33 13.94
C SER A 225 9.95 2.36 14.96
N ARG A 226 9.68 2.84 16.18
CA ARG A 226 9.02 2.06 17.25
C ARG A 226 7.52 1.89 17.03
N LEU A 227 7.04 2.14 15.81
CA LEU A 227 5.62 2.06 15.44
C LEU A 227 5.24 0.61 15.19
N THR A 228 4.05 0.21 15.66
CA THR A 228 3.48 -1.08 15.27
C THR A 228 3.10 -1.07 13.80
N THR A 229 2.97 -2.24 13.19
CA THR A 229 2.55 -2.39 11.78
C THR A 229 1.24 -1.65 11.48
N ALA A 230 0.27 -1.69 12.41
CA ALA A 230 -0.97 -0.95 12.27
C ALA A 230 -0.74 0.58 12.21
N HIS A 231 0.08 1.13 13.12
CA HIS A 231 0.39 2.57 13.10
C HIS A 231 1.13 2.98 11.82
N LYS A 232 2.03 2.15 11.30
CA LYS A 232 2.69 2.42 10.02
C LYS A 232 1.67 2.51 8.89
N LYS A 233 0.75 1.53 8.80
CA LYS A 233 -0.33 1.54 7.78
C LYS A 233 -1.21 2.78 7.89
N ALA A 234 -1.60 3.17 9.11
CA ALA A 234 -2.37 4.40 9.36
C ALA A 234 -1.64 5.64 8.83
N TYR A 235 -0.37 5.81 9.17
CA TYR A 235 0.44 6.94 8.70
C TYR A 235 0.69 6.91 7.20
N TYR A 236 0.85 5.74 6.57
CA TYR A 236 0.95 5.62 5.11
C TYR A 236 -0.35 6.02 4.42
N GLY A 237 -1.51 5.64 4.97
CA GLY A 237 -2.80 6.09 4.46
C GLY A 237 -2.96 7.61 4.53
N LEU A 238 -2.61 8.22 5.66
CA LEU A 238 -2.65 9.68 5.83
C LEU A 238 -1.65 10.39 4.90
N ALA A 239 -0.45 9.84 4.73
CA ALA A 239 0.52 10.39 3.81
C ALA A 239 0.09 10.30 2.35
N TYR A 240 -0.54 9.19 1.96
CA TYR A 240 -1.14 9.04 0.65
C TYR A 240 -2.17 10.13 0.40
N LEU A 241 -3.12 10.33 1.32
CA LEU A 241 -4.12 11.40 1.26
C LEU A 241 -3.49 12.79 1.06
N VAL A 242 -2.47 13.12 1.84
CA VAL A 242 -1.78 14.42 1.73
C VAL A 242 -1.05 14.54 0.39
N ALA A 243 -0.25 13.55 0.03
CA ALA A 243 0.55 13.58 -1.20
C ALA A 243 -0.34 13.67 -2.44
N GLU A 244 -1.41 12.87 -2.48
CA GLU A 244 -2.40 12.90 -3.54
C GLU A 244 -3.03 14.28 -3.69
N ARG A 245 -3.59 14.84 -2.61
CA ARG A 245 -4.22 16.17 -2.65
C ARG A 245 -3.26 17.27 -3.07
N ILE A 246 -2.01 17.25 -2.59
CA ILE A 246 -1.00 18.22 -3.04
C ILE A 246 -0.74 18.05 -4.55
N VAL A 247 -0.52 16.82 -5.01
CA VAL A 247 -0.18 16.56 -6.42
C VAL A 247 -1.33 16.89 -7.35
N GLU A 248 -2.58 16.61 -6.99
CA GLU A 248 -3.74 16.99 -7.80
C GLU A 248 -3.88 18.50 -7.95
N ARG A 249 -3.53 19.26 -6.90
CA ARG A 249 -3.72 20.71 -6.85
C ARG A 249 -2.59 21.50 -7.49
N ILE A 250 -1.35 21.16 -7.15
CA ILE A 250 -0.16 21.93 -7.58
C ILE A 250 0.86 21.08 -8.36
N GLY A 251 0.55 19.80 -8.62
CA GLY A 251 1.44 18.89 -9.32
C GLY A 251 2.63 18.42 -8.47
N ILE A 252 3.32 17.39 -8.98
CA ILE A 252 4.60 16.94 -8.40
C ILE A 252 5.64 18.08 -8.45
N ASP A 253 5.62 18.90 -9.51
CA ASP A 253 6.45 20.11 -9.62
C ASP A 253 6.20 21.12 -8.49
N GLY A 254 4.93 21.31 -8.11
CA GLY A 254 4.56 22.19 -6.99
C GLY A 254 5.04 21.66 -5.65
N LEU A 255 4.88 20.36 -5.39
CA LEU A 255 5.44 19.72 -4.19
C LEU A 255 6.97 19.83 -4.17
N HIS A 256 7.64 19.63 -5.30
CA HIS A 256 9.08 19.83 -5.41
C HIS A 256 9.49 21.28 -5.13
N ALA A 257 8.71 22.27 -5.58
CA ALA A 257 9.00 23.67 -5.32
C ALA A 257 8.97 23.99 -3.82
N LEU A 258 8.09 23.33 -3.04
CA LEU A 258 8.10 23.42 -1.57
C LEU A 258 9.39 22.86 -0.97
N CYS A 259 9.85 21.69 -1.45
CA CYS A 259 11.15 21.13 -1.05
C CYS A 259 12.32 22.09 -1.32
N VAL A 260 12.34 22.71 -2.51
CA VAL A 260 13.37 23.68 -2.90
C VAL A 260 13.30 24.94 -2.03
N ALA A 261 12.11 25.42 -1.70
CA ALA A 261 11.93 26.58 -0.83
C ALA A 261 12.47 26.32 0.58
N ALA A 262 12.16 25.18 1.19
CA ALA A 262 12.69 24.76 2.47
C ALA A 262 14.23 24.71 2.46
N LEU A 263 14.83 24.08 1.44
CA LEU A 263 16.28 24.00 1.32
C LEU A 263 16.94 25.39 1.17
N ARG A 264 16.32 26.32 0.43
CA ARG A 264 16.80 27.70 0.28
C ARG A 264 16.70 28.50 1.57
N ALA A 265 15.74 28.17 2.43
CA ALA A 265 15.60 28.72 3.77
C ALA A 265 16.54 28.03 4.80
N GLU A 266 17.40 27.11 4.35
CA GLU A 266 18.29 26.30 5.19
C GLU A 266 17.54 25.38 6.18
N GLU A 267 16.29 25.06 5.87
CA GLU A 267 15.48 24.14 6.65
C GLU A 267 15.75 22.68 6.25
N THR A 268 15.63 21.77 7.21
CA THR A 268 15.83 20.33 6.95
C THR A 268 14.57 19.64 6.45
N LYS A 269 13.41 20.27 6.60
CA LYS A 269 12.10 19.77 6.18
C LYS A 269 11.21 20.93 5.75
N ILE A 270 10.23 20.67 4.88
CA ILE A 270 9.15 21.62 4.60
C ILE A 270 8.35 21.87 5.88
N ALA A 271 7.99 23.13 6.14
CA ALA A 271 7.12 23.49 7.25
C ALA A 271 5.74 22.81 7.14
N THR A 272 5.21 22.35 8.26
CA THR A 272 3.89 21.68 8.32
C THR A 272 2.77 22.55 7.75
N ASP A 273 2.77 23.85 8.07
CA ASP A 273 1.75 24.78 7.59
C ASP A 273 1.76 24.93 6.06
N ASP A 274 2.93 24.88 5.43
CA ASP A 274 3.04 24.93 3.96
C ASP A 274 2.47 23.66 3.31
N LEU A 275 2.70 22.49 3.92
CA LEU A 275 2.15 21.22 3.45
C LEU A 275 0.62 21.15 3.64
N LEU A 276 0.14 21.59 4.80
CA LEU A 276 -1.30 21.70 5.09
C LEU A 276 -1.98 22.65 4.10
N ALA A 277 -1.41 23.83 3.87
CA ALA A 277 -1.93 24.80 2.92
C ALA A 277 -1.96 24.24 1.49
N ALA A 278 -0.90 23.55 1.06
CA ALA A 278 -0.85 22.92 -0.26
C ALA A 278 -1.92 21.82 -0.43
N ALA A 279 -2.19 21.07 0.63
CA ALA A 279 -3.21 20.00 0.66
C ALA A 279 -4.64 20.51 0.91
N GLU A 280 -4.85 21.80 1.20
CA GLU A 280 -6.11 22.34 1.74
C GLU A 280 -6.60 21.56 2.97
N LEU A 281 -5.67 21.32 3.89
CA LEU A 281 -5.94 20.73 5.20
C LEU A 281 -5.60 21.77 6.27
N ASP A 282 -6.12 21.57 7.47
CA ASP A 282 -5.77 22.37 8.64
C ASP A 282 -5.36 21.46 9.80
N HIS A 283 -5.23 22.06 10.99
CA HIS A 283 -4.82 21.36 12.21
C HIS A 283 -5.98 20.59 12.87
N ASP A 284 -7.21 20.67 12.38
CA ASP A 284 -8.38 19.99 12.92
C ASP A 284 -8.54 18.59 12.29
N PRO A 285 -8.43 17.48 13.06
CA PRO A 285 -8.66 16.13 12.55
C PRO A 285 -10.04 15.93 11.90
N ALA A 286 -11.05 16.73 12.26
CA ALA A 286 -12.36 16.66 11.61
C ALA A 286 -12.29 17.11 10.13
N ALA A 287 -11.48 18.13 9.81
CA ALA A 287 -11.28 18.59 8.44
C ALA A 287 -10.60 17.52 7.58
N TRP A 288 -9.62 16.80 8.15
CA TRP A 288 -8.99 15.65 7.49
C TRP A 288 -9.98 14.55 7.14
N LYS A 289 -10.90 14.25 8.06
CA LYS A 289 -11.95 13.26 7.82
C LYS A 289 -12.89 13.69 6.69
N GLN A 290 -13.29 14.96 6.65
CA GLN A 290 -14.14 15.47 5.57
C GLN A 290 -13.41 15.45 4.23
N ALA A 291 -12.15 15.89 4.19
CA ALA A 291 -11.33 15.82 2.99
C ALA A 291 -11.20 14.38 2.48
N LEU A 292 -10.87 13.44 3.37
CA LEU A 292 -10.77 12.02 3.04
C LEU A 292 -12.05 11.46 2.42
N LEU A 293 -13.23 11.77 2.97
CA LEU A 293 -14.50 11.31 2.41
C LEU A 293 -14.72 11.85 0.99
N GLY A 294 -14.25 13.07 0.71
CA GLY A 294 -14.29 13.68 -0.62
C GLY A 294 -13.35 13.03 -1.65
N GLU A 295 -12.33 12.27 -1.23
CA GLU A 295 -11.37 11.60 -2.13
C GLU A 295 -11.84 10.24 -2.64
N PHE A 296 -12.82 9.60 -1.98
CA PHE A 296 -13.27 8.28 -2.39
C PHE A 296 -13.98 8.35 -3.74
N GLU A 297 -13.57 7.49 -4.67
CA GLU A 297 -14.29 7.27 -5.91
C GLU A 297 -15.13 5.97 -5.86
N PRO A 298 -16.11 5.78 -6.78
CA PRO A 298 -16.85 4.53 -6.87
C PRO A 298 -15.97 3.30 -7.10
N ALA A 299 -14.83 3.47 -7.76
CA ALA A 299 -13.85 2.40 -7.94
C ALA A 299 -13.19 2.00 -6.60
N ASP A 300 -12.88 2.98 -5.74
CA ASP A 300 -12.25 2.74 -4.45
C ASP A 300 -13.21 2.02 -3.49
N LEU A 301 -14.48 2.47 -3.45
CA LEU A 301 -15.51 1.80 -2.66
C LEU A 301 -15.77 0.37 -3.17
N ARG A 302 -15.73 0.15 -4.49
CA ARG A 302 -15.86 -1.20 -5.06
C ARG A 302 -14.72 -2.09 -4.62
N GLU A 303 -13.48 -1.60 -4.66
CA GLU A 303 -12.30 -2.34 -4.23
C GLU A 303 -12.30 -2.63 -2.73
N LEU A 304 -12.81 -1.71 -1.90
CA LEU A 304 -13.03 -1.95 -0.47
C LEU A 304 -14.00 -3.12 -0.24
N VAL A 305 -15.15 -3.12 -0.94
CA VAL A 305 -16.12 -4.21 -0.88
C VAL A 305 -15.52 -5.52 -1.40
N ARG A 306 -14.74 -5.45 -2.48
CA ARG A 306 -14.05 -6.59 -3.09
C ARG A 306 -13.07 -7.25 -2.13
N ALA A 307 -12.31 -6.45 -1.39
CA ALA A 307 -11.30 -6.92 -0.44
C ALA A 307 -11.93 -7.54 0.81
N HIS A 308 -13.13 -7.08 1.20
CA HIS A 308 -13.79 -7.47 2.44
C HIS A 308 -15.28 -7.79 2.25
N PRO A 309 -15.69 -8.72 1.37
CA PRO A 309 -17.11 -8.99 1.15
C PRO A 309 -17.82 -9.51 2.42
N GLU A 310 -17.08 -10.09 3.37
CA GLU A 310 -17.59 -10.71 4.59
C GLU A 310 -18.41 -9.78 5.48
N PHE A 311 -18.13 -8.46 5.50
CA PHE A 311 -18.90 -7.53 6.33
C PHE A 311 -20.32 -7.30 5.82
N LEU A 312 -20.61 -7.65 4.57
CA LEU A 312 -21.93 -7.51 3.94
C LEU A 312 -22.67 -8.83 3.78
N VAL A 313 -21.93 -9.90 3.49
CA VAL A 313 -22.49 -11.19 3.08
C VAL A 313 -23.48 -11.73 4.09
N ARG A 314 -23.20 -11.62 5.40
CA ARG A 314 -24.14 -12.07 6.44
C ARG A 314 -25.47 -11.31 6.38
N THR A 315 -25.41 -9.98 6.27
CA THR A 315 -26.59 -9.11 6.23
C THR A 315 -27.45 -9.37 4.99
N LEU A 316 -26.81 -9.53 3.82
CA LEU A 316 -27.49 -9.84 2.57
C LEU A 316 -28.13 -11.23 2.61
N ASP A 317 -27.43 -12.22 3.14
CA ASP A 317 -27.93 -13.58 3.26
C ASP A 317 -29.15 -13.69 4.20
N GLU A 318 -29.11 -13.00 5.33
CA GLU A 318 -30.24 -12.90 6.27
C GLU A 318 -31.45 -12.25 5.59
N PHE A 319 -31.24 -11.19 4.80
CA PHE A 319 -32.30 -10.51 4.04
C PHE A 319 -32.93 -11.41 2.98
N LEU A 320 -32.12 -12.19 2.26
CA LEU A 320 -32.59 -13.11 1.22
C LEU A 320 -33.31 -14.35 1.77
N ALA A 321 -33.52 -14.43 3.10
CA ALA A 321 -34.13 -15.56 3.77
C ALA A 321 -33.43 -16.91 3.48
N SER A 322 -32.11 -16.85 3.26
CA SER A 322 -31.23 -18.04 3.27
C SER A 322 -31.59 -19.12 2.23
N PRO A 323 -31.38 -18.88 0.92
CA PRO A 323 -31.62 -19.88 -0.13
C PRO A 323 -30.85 -21.18 0.14
N ALA A 324 -31.47 -22.32 -0.15
CA ALA A 324 -30.92 -23.66 0.11
C ALA A 324 -30.05 -24.18 -1.05
N SER A 325 -30.12 -23.55 -2.24
CA SER A 325 -29.31 -23.89 -3.41
C SER A 325 -28.79 -22.66 -4.17
N GLU A 326 -27.86 -22.90 -5.11
CA GLU A 326 -27.28 -21.84 -5.97
C GLU A 326 -28.30 -21.36 -7.02
N GLU A 327 -29.13 -22.26 -7.55
CA GLU A 327 -30.24 -21.91 -8.44
C GLU A 327 -31.30 -21.05 -7.73
N GLU A 328 -31.62 -21.38 -6.48
CA GLU A 328 -32.50 -20.56 -5.64
C GLU A 328 -31.88 -19.20 -5.32
N LEU A 329 -30.57 -19.14 -5.09
CA LEU A 329 -29.86 -17.88 -4.89
C LEU A 329 -29.93 -17.00 -6.15
N ASP A 330 -29.65 -17.56 -7.34
CA ASP A 330 -29.73 -16.81 -8.59
C ASP A 330 -31.15 -16.30 -8.85
N HIS A 331 -32.17 -17.11 -8.55
CA HIS A 331 -33.56 -16.68 -8.62
C HIS A 331 -33.88 -15.58 -7.59
N ALA A 332 -33.42 -15.73 -6.35
CA ALA A 332 -33.64 -14.74 -5.29
C ALA A 332 -32.95 -13.41 -5.59
N LEU A 333 -31.79 -13.44 -6.25
CA LEU A 333 -31.07 -12.24 -6.70
C LEU A 333 -31.72 -11.61 -7.94
N ALA A 334 -32.61 -12.32 -8.65
CA ALA A 334 -33.30 -11.78 -9.82
C ALA A 334 -34.24 -10.64 -9.41
N GLY A 335 -33.83 -9.40 -9.70
CA GLY A 335 -34.60 -8.19 -9.38
C GLY A 335 -34.26 -7.56 -8.04
N VAL A 336 -33.36 -8.16 -7.24
CA VAL A 336 -32.79 -7.50 -6.06
C VAL A 336 -31.89 -6.36 -6.51
N ARG A 337 -32.01 -5.22 -5.82
CA ARG A 337 -31.07 -4.12 -5.89
C ARG A 337 -30.41 -4.01 -4.53
N ALA A 338 -29.08 -4.08 -4.47
CA ALA A 338 -28.33 -3.94 -3.25
C ALA A 338 -27.24 -2.89 -3.48
N GLU A 339 -27.36 -1.73 -2.86
CA GLU A 339 -26.43 -0.62 -3.01
C GLU A 339 -25.74 -0.34 -1.67
N ILE A 340 -24.43 -0.09 -1.72
CA ILE A 340 -23.69 0.48 -0.59
C ILE A 340 -23.23 1.88 -0.95
N THR A 341 -23.42 2.81 -0.02
CA THR A 341 -23.06 4.23 -0.16
C THR A 341 -22.10 4.61 0.95
N LEU A 342 -21.10 5.43 0.63
CA LEU A 342 -20.25 6.05 1.64
C LEU A 342 -21.04 7.20 2.30
N ALA A 343 -21.27 7.12 3.61
CA ALA A 343 -22.13 8.08 4.30
C ALA A 343 -21.54 9.51 4.23
N GLY A 344 -22.38 10.47 3.83
CA GLY A 344 -21.97 11.87 3.65
C GLY A 344 -21.45 12.20 2.25
N THR A 345 -21.47 11.25 1.30
CA THR A 345 -21.09 11.46 -0.10
C THR A 345 -22.14 10.90 -1.06
N ASP A 346 -21.94 11.06 -2.37
CA ASP A 346 -22.77 10.45 -3.43
C ASP A 346 -22.13 9.17 -4.02
N VAL A 347 -21.01 8.74 -3.46
CA VAL A 347 -20.23 7.58 -3.87
C VAL A 347 -20.97 6.32 -3.48
N ARG A 348 -21.39 5.56 -4.50
CA ARG A 348 -22.21 4.35 -4.33
C ARG A 348 -21.75 3.22 -5.24
N VAL A 349 -21.97 1.99 -4.80
CA VAL A 349 -21.64 0.78 -5.55
C VAL A 349 -22.82 -0.20 -5.47
N ASP A 350 -23.23 -0.72 -6.62
CA ASP A 350 -24.12 -1.89 -6.69
C ASP A 350 -23.32 -3.14 -6.28
N LEU A 351 -23.70 -3.70 -5.13
CA LEU A 351 -23.04 -4.84 -4.52
C LEU A 351 -23.13 -6.11 -5.37
N LEU A 352 -24.19 -6.25 -6.17
CA LEU A 352 -24.39 -7.42 -7.03
C LEU A 352 -23.55 -7.35 -8.30
N LEU A 353 -22.89 -6.21 -8.58
CA LEU A 353 -21.89 -6.09 -9.64
C LEU A 353 -20.47 -6.44 -9.16
N VAL A 354 -20.29 -6.74 -7.86
CA VAL A 354 -19.01 -7.19 -7.31
C VAL A 354 -18.97 -8.73 -7.29
N PRO A 355 -18.15 -9.38 -8.13
CA PRO A 355 -18.13 -10.84 -8.25
C PRO A 355 -17.88 -11.57 -6.93
N GLU A 356 -17.03 -11.00 -6.07
CA GLU A 356 -16.64 -11.54 -4.78
C GLU A 356 -17.83 -11.59 -3.82
N VAL A 357 -18.73 -10.60 -3.85
CA VAL A 357 -19.97 -10.61 -3.05
C VAL A 357 -20.86 -11.78 -3.49
N ARG A 358 -21.07 -11.97 -4.80
CA ARG A 358 -21.84 -13.10 -5.34
C ARG A 358 -21.20 -14.45 -4.99
N ALA A 359 -19.88 -14.56 -5.17
CA ALA A 359 -19.14 -15.78 -4.87
C ALA A 359 -19.23 -16.14 -3.37
N SER A 360 -19.15 -15.16 -2.48
CA SER A 360 -19.31 -15.36 -1.04
C SER A 360 -20.74 -15.76 -0.67
N LEU A 361 -21.77 -15.14 -1.26
CA LEU A 361 -23.17 -15.56 -1.07
C LEU A 361 -23.41 -17.01 -1.53
N ALA A 362 -22.87 -17.37 -2.70
CA ALA A 362 -22.96 -18.74 -3.22
C ALA A 362 -22.23 -19.75 -2.32
N ALA A 363 -21.06 -19.40 -1.79
CA ALA A 363 -20.33 -20.23 -0.84
C ALA A 363 -21.14 -20.47 0.45
N VAL A 364 -21.80 -19.44 0.96
CA VAL A 364 -22.66 -19.51 2.14
C VAL A 364 -23.88 -20.40 1.89
N ALA A 365 -24.55 -20.28 0.74
CA ALA A 365 -25.66 -21.16 0.37
C ALA A 365 -25.23 -22.63 0.25
N ARG A 366 -24.06 -22.90 -0.37
CA ARG A 366 -23.49 -24.27 -0.44
C ARG A 366 -23.14 -24.84 0.93
N GLY A 367 -22.65 -24.01 1.86
CA GLY A 367 -22.30 -24.42 3.22
C GLY A 367 -23.50 -24.91 4.04
N ARG A 368 -24.72 -24.46 3.74
CA ARG A 368 -25.96 -24.87 4.42
C ARG A 368 -26.53 -26.20 3.98
N ARG A 369 -26.01 -26.80 2.91
CA ARG A 369 -26.56 -28.06 2.39
C ARG A 369 -26.60 -29.10 3.52
N PRO A 370 -27.72 -29.84 3.68
CA PRO A 370 -27.88 -30.83 4.75
C PRO A 370 -26.72 -31.84 4.82
N GLU A 371 -26.15 -32.18 3.67
CA GLU A 371 -25.00 -33.07 3.51
C GLU A 371 -23.71 -32.54 4.16
N ASN A 372 -23.53 -31.21 4.23
CA ASN A 372 -22.39 -30.56 4.87
C ASN A 372 -22.61 -30.34 6.37
N LEU A 373 -23.86 -30.11 6.79
CA LEU A 373 -24.25 -30.04 8.21
C LEU A 373 -24.13 -31.40 8.89
N ALA A 374 -24.39 -32.50 8.19
CA ALA A 374 -24.23 -33.86 8.71
C ALA A 374 -22.76 -34.31 8.89
N ARG A 375 -21.79 -33.52 8.42
CA ARG A 375 -20.33 -33.79 8.54
C ARG A 375 -19.63 -32.94 9.60
N ARG A 376 -20.35 -32.02 10.26
CA ARG A 376 -19.90 -31.27 11.43
C ARG A 376 -20.52 -31.88 12.67
#